data_AF-A0A2G6PKV9-F1
#
_entry.id   AF-A0A2G6PKV9-F1
#
_cell.length_a   1.000
_cell.length_b   1.000
_cell.length_c   1.000
_cell.angle_alpha   90.00
_cell.angle_beta   90.00
_cell.angle_gamma   90.00
#
_symmetry.space_group_name_H-M   'P 1'
#
loop_
_entity.id
_entity.type
_entity.pdbx_description
1 polymer ?
#
loop_
_entity_poly.entity_id
_entity_poly.type
_entity_poly.pdbx_seq_one_letter_code
_entity_poly.pdbx_strand_id
1 'polypeptide(L)' 'MAFGPKKKHSKSRTRTRTSNWIKLSAIKLENRVALNKDANGLSHHIAEDGTYKGNQLLKIKTKSKKVTRV' A
#
# COMPACT_ATOMS: atom_id res chain seq x y z
N MET A 1 20.63 37.84 -7.04
CA MET A 1 20.83 36.38 -7.21
C MET A 1 19.66 35.86 -8.02
N ALA A 2 19.88 35.22 -9.18
CA ALA A 2 18.79 34.70 -9.99
C ALA A 2 18.26 33.38 -9.39
N PHE A 3 16.96 33.29 -9.09
CA PHE A 3 16.26 32.10 -8.57
C PHE A 3 16.08 30.98 -9.61
N GLY A 4 16.85 31.01 -10.69
CA GLY A 4 16.75 30.07 -11.79
C GLY A 4 17.67 28.86 -11.64
N PRO A 5 17.41 27.78 -12.40
CA PRO A 5 18.29 26.63 -12.45
C PRO A 5 19.68 27.04 -12.96
N LYS A 6 20.71 26.77 -12.15
CA LYS A 6 22.11 27.12 -12.49
C LYS A 6 22.65 26.37 -13.71
N LYS A 7 22.13 25.18 -14.01
CA LYS A 7 22.57 24.33 -15.13
C LYS A 7 21.40 23.55 -15.73
N LYS A 8 21.46 23.30 -17.04
CA LYS A 8 20.55 22.39 -17.74
C LYS A 8 20.79 20.95 -17.28
N HIS A 9 19.72 20.20 -17.04
CA HIS A 9 19.83 18.77 -16.75
C HIS A 9 20.25 17.97 -17.98
N SER A 10 21.11 16.97 -17.78
CA SER A 10 21.45 16.01 -18.82
C SER A 10 20.27 15.09 -19.15
N LYS A 11 20.26 14.55 -20.38
CA LYS A 11 19.21 13.59 -20.82
C LYS A 11 19.08 12.40 -19.87
N SER A 12 20.22 11.89 -19.38
CA SER A 12 20.25 10.79 -18.40
C SER A 12 19.51 11.15 -17.10
N ARG A 13 19.81 12.31 -16.49
CA ARG A 13 19.13 12.76 -15.26
C ARG A 13 17.62 12.91 -15.43
N THR A 14 17.20 13.49 -16.56
CA THR A 14 15.77 13.64 -16.87
C THR A 14 15.07 12.29 -17.06
N ARG A 15 15.73 11.35 -17.76
CA ARG A 15 15.21 9.99 -18.00
C ARG A 15 15.05 9.22 -16.69
N THR A 16 16.04 9.24 -15.80
CA THR A 16 15.96 8.56 -14.50
C THR A 16 14.87 9.16 -13.62
N ARG A 17 14.70 10.49 -13.62
CA ARG A 17 13.64 11.15 -12.84
C ARG A 17 12.25 10.75 -13.32
N THR A 18 12.04 10.78 -14.64
CA THR A 18 10.74 10.46 -15.25
C THR A 18 10.38 8.98 -15.11
N SER A 19 11.33 8.07 -15.29
CA SER A 19 11.08 6.64 -15.12
C SER A 19 10.71 6.28 -13.67
N ASN A 20 11.38 6.86 -12.68
CA ASN A 20 11.03 6.66 -11.27
C ASN A 20 9.64 7.22 -10.93
N TRP A 21 9.28 8.38 -11.51
CA TRP A 21 7.95 8.95 -11.33
C TRP A 21 6.85 8.06 -11.90
N ILE A 22 7.06 7.49 -13.09
CA ILE A 22 6.11 6.58 -13.74
C ILE A 22 5.92 5.33 -12.89
N LYS A 23 7.01 4.72 -12.39
CA LYS A 23 6.95 3.54 -11.50
C LYS A 23 6.15 3.84 -10.24
N LEU A 24 6.40 4.97 -9.59
CA LEU A 24 5.66 5.37 -8.39
C LEU A 24 4.18 5.63 -8.67
N SER A 25 3.87 6.22 -9.82
CA SER A 25 2.49 6.47 -10.23
C SER A 25 1.75 5.16 -10.50
N ALA A 26 2.41 4.19 -11.15
CA ALA A 26 1.87 2.86 -11.38
C ALA A 26 1.59 2.14 -10.05
N ILE A 27 2.54 2.14 -9.11
CA ILE A 27 2.36 1.54 -7.78
C ILE A 27 1.20 2.21 -7.04
N LYS A 28 1.05 3.54 -7.12
CA LYS A 28 -0.07 4.25 -6.48
C LYS A 28 -1.42 3.90 -7.10
N LEU A 29 -1.48 3.72 -8.42
CA LEU A 29 -2.70 3.31 -9.12
C LEU A 29 -3.07 1.86 -8.77
N GLU A 30 -2.10 0.96 -8.80
CA GLU A 30 -2.25 -0.43 -8.37
C GLU A 30 -2.74 -0.48 -6.92
N ASN A 31 -2.11 0.24 -6.00
CA ASN A 31 -2.53 0.31 -4.60
C ASN A 31 -3.89 0.99 -4.38
N ARG A 32 -4.39 1.78 -5.34
CA ARG A 32 -5.74 2.37 -5.25
C ARG A 32 -6.82 1.38 -5.65
N VAL A 33 -6.54 0.51 -6.60
CA VAL A 33 -7.52 -0.42 -7.19
C VAL A 33 -7.43 -1.80 -6.54
N ALA A 34 -6.25 -2.19 -6.07
CA ALA A 34 -6.01 -3.48 -5.45
C ALA A 34 -6.68 -3.52 -4.07
N LEU A 35 -7.70 -4.35 -3.94
CA LEU A 35 -8.27 -4.70 -2.65
C LEU A 35 -7.38 -5.75 -1.97
N ASN A 36 -7.15 -5.64 -0.67
CA ASN A 36 -6.39 -6.66 0.08
C ASN A 36 -7.13 -8.02 0.14
N LYS A 37 -8.47 -8.00 0.06
CA LYS A 37 -9.35 -9.17 -0.03
C LYS A 37 -10.52 -8.86 -0.96
N ASP A 38 -11.04 -9.86 -1.66
CA ASP A 38 -12.10 -9.83 -2.71
C ASP A 38 -13.38 -9.02 -2.40
N ALA A 39 -13.51 -8.47 -1.20
CA ALA A 39 -14.73 -7.81 -0.76
C ALA A 39 -14.57 -6.35 -0.33
N ASN A 40 -13.54 -5.91 0.44
CA ASN A 40 -13.55 -4.55 1.05
C ASN A 40 -12.23 -4.03 1.69
N GLY A 41 -11.06 -4.65 1.46
CA GLY A 41 -9.82 -4.22 2.13
C GLY A 41 -9.05 -3.14 1.38
N LEU A 42 -8.65 -2.04 2.03
CA LEU A 42 -7.69 -1.08 1.46
C LEU A 42 -6.34 -1.79 1.17
N SER A 43 -5.71 -1.48 0.03
CA SER A 43 -4.37 -1.98 -0.28
C SER A 43 -3.38 -1.61 0.82
N HIS A 44 -2.49 -2.54 1.20
CA HIS A 44 -1.52 -2.41 2.30
C HIS A 44 -2.08 -2.29 3.72
N HIS A 45 -3.39 -2.43 3.91
CA HIS A 45 -4.01 -2.52 5.23
C HIS A 45 -4.46 -3.94 5.53
N ILE A 46 -4.39 -4.34 6.80
CA ILE A 46 -5.01 -5.57 7.28
C ILE A 46 -6.53 -5.44 7.09
N ALA A 47 -7.17 -6.45 6.51
CA ALA A 47 -8.62 -6.50 6.38
C ALA A 47 -9.28 -6.65 7.76
N GLU A 48 -10.57 -6.30 7.88
CA GLU A 48 -11.28 -6.33 9.18
C GLU A 48 -11.34 -7.72 9.81
N ASP A 49 -11.22 -8.77 9.01
CA ASP A 49 -11.10 -10.16 9.44
C ASP A 49 -9.70 -10.53 9.97
N GLY A 50 -8.78 -9.57 10.04
CA GLY A 50 -7.42 -9.77 10.52
C GLY A 50 -6.47 -10.40 9.50
N THR A 51 -6.87 -10.48 8.23
CA THR A 51 -6.07 -11.07 7.16
C THR A 51 -5.28 -10.04 6.35
N TYR A 52 -4.09 -10.41 5.91
CA TYR A 52 -3.27 -9.62 5.00
C TYR A 52 -2.50 -10.51 4.04
N LYS A 53 -2.68 -10.30 2.74
CA LYS A 53 -2.01 -11.10 1.68
C LYS A 53 -2.16 -12.61 1.90
N GLY A 54 -3.37 -13.06 2.27
CA GLY A 54 -3.69 -14.48 2.51
C GLY A 54 -3.24 -15.04 3.86
N ASN A 55 -2.54 -14.26 4.70
CA ASN A 55 -2.12 -14.70 6.03
C ASN A 55 -3.04 -14.14 7.12
N GLN A 56 -3.39 -14.98 8.11
CA GLN A 56 -4.09 -14.56 9.32
C GLN A 56 -3.09 -13.93 10.30
N LEU A 57 -3.10 -12.60 10.43
CA LEU A 57 -2.19 -11.87 11.33
C LEU A 57 -2.81 -11.64 12.71
N LEU A 58 -4.11 -11.35 12.77
CA LEU A 58 -4.82 -11.18 14.03
C LEU A 58 -5.62 -12.44 14.33
N LYS A 59 -5.36 -13.10 15.46
CA LYS A 59 -6.32 -14.07 16.01
C LYS A 59 -7.53 -13.30 16.49
N ILE A 60 -8.56 -13.20 15.64
CA ILE A 60 -9.89 -12.83 16.12
C ILE A 60 -10.23 -13.88 17.18
N LYS A 61 -10.46 -13.44 18.42
CA LYS A 61 -10.90 -14.31 19.52
C LYS A 61 -12.34 -14.78 19.22
N THR A 62 -12.52 -15.60 18.19
CA THR A 62 -13.79 -16.27 17.96
C THR A 62 -14.00 -17.27 19.08
N LYS A 63 -15.01 -16.98 19.90
CA LYS A 63 -15.50 -17.70 21.09
C LYS A 63 -14.85 -17.21 22.40
N SER A 64 -15.52 -16.25 23.05
CA SER A 64 -15.56 -16.27 24.50
C SER A 64 -16.00 -17.67 24.92
N LYS A 65 -15.22 -18.34 25.78
CA LYS A 65 -15.66 -19.59 26.41
C LYS A 65 -17.01 -19.29 27.06
N LYS A 66 -18.11 -19.90 26.58
CA LYS A 66 -19.37 -19.89 27.35
C LYS A 66 -19.05 -20.62 28.65
N VAL A 67 -18.90 -19.87 29.73
CA VAL A 67 -18.82 -20.42 31.07
C VAL A 67 -20.23 -20.91 31.42
N THR A 68 -20.51 -22.18 31.18
CA THR A 68 -21.64 -22.85 31.81
C THR A 68 -21.32 -22.98 33.29
N ARG A 69 -21.95 -22.13 34.10
CA ARG A 69 -21.97 -22.28 35.56
C ARG A 69 -22.91 -23.46 35.84
N VAL A 70 -22.35 -24.56 36.37
CA VAL A 70 -23.13 -25.66 36.99
C VAL A 70 -23.55 -25.20 38.37
#